data_AF-A0A1A6HUP7-F1
#
_entry.id   AF-A0A1A6HUP7-F1
#
_cell.length_a   1.000
_cell.length_b   1.000
_cell.length_c   1.000
_cell.angle_alpha   90.00
_cell.angle_beta   90.00
_cell.angle_gamma   90.00
#
_symmetry.space_group_name_H-M   'P 1'
#
loop_
_entity.id
_entity.type
_entity.pdbx_description
1 polymer ?
#
loop_
_entity_poly.entity_id
_entity_poly.type
_entity_poly.pdbx_seq_one_letter_code
_entity_poly.pdbx_strand_id
1 'polypeptide(L)'
;MEIRWFRDRYNQPVYLYRNGKDLHGETISKYVERTELIKDAIGEGKVTLRIFNVTVDDDGPYHCIFKDGEFYEEHIIEVKVT
;
A
#
# COMPACT_ATOMS: atom_id res chain seq x y z
N MET A 1 8.03 2.29 -12.57
CA MET A 1 7.30 2.68 -11.35
C MET A 1 6.62 1.49 -10.66
N GLU A 2 6.82 1.43 -9.36
CA GLU A 2 6.25 0.47 -8.43
C GLU A 2 5.81 1.21 -7.16
N ILE A 3 4.66 0.82 -6.60
CA ILE A 3 4.14 1.36 -5.34
C ILE A 3 3.89 0.19 -4.39
N ARG A 4 4.43 0.28 -3.18
CA ARG A 4 4.21 -0.72 -2.14
C ARG A 4 3.65 -0.07 -0.88
N TRP A 5 2.70 -0.75 -0.27
CA TRP A 5 2.24 -0.44 1.07
C TRP A 5 2.64 -1.56 2.03
N PHE A 6 3.13 -1.21 3.22
CA PHE A 6 3.51 -2.15 4.27
C PHE A 6 2.93 -1.74 5.63
N ARG A 7 2.71 -2.71 6.52
CA ARG A 7 2.46 -2.47 7.96
C ARG A 7 3.80 -2.40 8.68
N ASP A 8 4.53 -3.51 8.63
CA ASP A 8 5.90 -3.67 9.12
C ASP A 8 6.83 -4.00 7.94
N ARG A 9 8.09 -3.55 7.99
CA ARG A 9 8.98 -3.58 6.82
C ARG A 9 9.54 -4.95 6.41
N TYR A 10 9.02 -6.07 6.90
CA TYR A 10 9.85 -7.27 6.96
C TYR A 10 9.57 -8.41 6.00
N ASN A 11 8.36 -8.65 5.48
CA ASN A 11 8.18 -9.83 4.59
C ASN A 11 7.16 -9.70 3.45
N GLN A 12 6.05 -8.98 3.60
CA GLN A 12 4.99 -8.96 2.59
C GLN A 12 4.22 -7.63 2.58
N PRO A 13 3.96 -7.04 1.40
CA PRO A 13 3.17 -5.82 1.31
C PRO A 13 1.69 -6.03 1.64
N VAL A 14 1.07 -4.99 2.19
CA VAL A 14 -0.39 -4.78 2.26
C VAL A 14 -0.98 -4.58 0.87
N TYR A 15 -0.20 -4.00 -0.04
CA TYR A 15 -0.59 -3.80 -1.43
C TYR A 15 0.65 -3.63 -2.30
N LEU A 16 0.61 -4.20 -3.51
CA LEU A 16 1.65 -4.03 -4.52
C LEU A 16 1.03 -3.62 -5.85
N TYR A 17 1.49 -2.49 -6.37
CA TYR A 17 1.26 -2.04 -7.74
C TYR A 17 2.59 -1.98 -8.48
N ARG A 18 2.69 -2.67 -9.62
CA ARG A 18 3.92 -2.71 -10.43
C ARG A 18 3.57 -2.76 -11.90
N ASN A 19 4.23 -1.95 -12.71
CA ASN A 19 4.11 -1.98 -14.17
C ASN A 19 2.65 -1.90 -14.67
N GLY A 20 1.83 -1.04 -14.06
CA GLY A 20 0.44 -0.85 -14.48
C GLY A 20 -0.56 -1.86 -13.91
N LYS A 21 -0.13 -2.76 -13.03
CA LYS A 21 -0.97 -3.87 -12.54
C LYS A 21 -0.95 -3.96 -11.02
N ASP A 22 -2.12 -4.30 -10.46
CA ASP A 22 -2.29 -4.65 -9.05
C ASP A 22 -1.90 -6.14 -8.88
N LEU A 23 -0.95 -6.43 -7.98
CA LEU A 23 -0.35 -7.76 -7.80
C LEU A 23 -0.80 -8.40 -6.47
N HIS A 24 -2.06 -8.84 -6.44
CA HIS A 24 -2.68 -9.41 -5.24
C HIS A 24 -1.99 -10.68 -4.71
N GLY A 25 -1.32 -11.47 -5.57
CA GLY A 25 -0.61 -12.68 -5.15
C GLY A 25 0.64 -12.44 -4.29
N GLU A 26 1.16 -11.21 -4.28
CA GLU A 26 2.29 -10.81 -3.44
C GLU A 26 1.82 -10.10 -2.15
N THR A 27 0.51 -9.96 -1.94
CA THR A 27 -0.08 -9.26 -0.80
C THR A 27 -0.34 -10.21 0.38
N ILE A 28 -0.22 -9.73 1.63
CA ILE A 28 -0.58 -10.53 2.82
C ILE A 28 -2.06 -10.91 2.73
N SER A 29 -2.37 -12.20 2.96
CA SER A 29 -3.73 -12.76 2.85
C SER A 29 -4.82 -11.94 3.56
N LYS A 30 -4.53 -11.34 4.73
CA LYS A 30 -5.50 -10.52 5.48
C LYS A 30 -5.95 -9.23 4.77
N TYR A 31 -5.24 -8.80 3.73
CA TYR A 31 -5.50 -7.58 2.96
C TYR A 31 -5.95 -7.85 1.52
N VAL A 32 -5.84 -9.10 1.07
CA VAL A 32 -6.38 -9.53 -0.23
C VAL A 32 -7.89 -9.30 -0.24
N GLU A 33 -8.41 -8.76 -1.35
CA GLU A 33 -9.83 -8.35 -1.54
C GLU A 33 -10.37 -7.26 -0.60
N ARG A 34 -9.61 -6.89 0.44
CA ARG A 34 -9.94 -5.78 1.34
C ARG A 34 -9.23 -4.48 0.96
N THR A 35 -8.40 -4.47 -0.07
CA THR A 35 -7.60 -3.31 -0.41
C THR A 35 -7.75 -2.90 -1.87
N GLU A 36 -7.78 -1.60 -2.10
CA GLU A 36 -7.83 -0.97 -3.42
C GLU A 36 -6.85 0.21 -3.45
N LEU A 37 -6.07 0.32 -4.52
CA LEU A 37 -5.25 1.50 -4.76
C LEU A 37 -6.00 2.43 -5.72
N ILE A 38 -6.39 3.59 -5.20
CA ILE A 38 -6.98 4.68 -5.98
C ILE A 38 -5.85 5.40 -6.71
N LYS A 39 -5.96 5.45 -8.04
CA LYS A 39 -4.88 5.86 -8.96
C LYS A 39 -5.23 7.08 -9.83
N ASP A 40 -6.36 7.74 -9.57
CA ASP A 40 -6.86 8.84 -10.42
C ASP A 40 -5.85 9.99 -10.58
N ALA A 41 -5.07 10.27 -9.54
CA ALA A 41 -4.04 11.32 -9.52
C ALA A 41 -2.60 10.77 -9.56
N ILE A 42 -2.41 9.54 -10.04
CA ILE A 42 -1.07 8.90 -10.05
C ILE A 42 -0.07 9.65 -10.93
N GLY A 43 -0.54 10.31 -11.99
CA GLY A 43 0.29 11.18 -12.84
C GLY A 43 0.83 12.42 -12.13
N GLU A 44 0.20 12.83 -11.03
CA GLU A 44 0.68 13.90 -10.13
C GLU A 44 1.53 13.34 -8.97
N GLY A 45 1.84 12.04 -8.97
CA GLY A 45 2.55 11.37 -7.88
C GLY A 45 1.70 11.11 -6.64
N LYS A 46 0.36 11.16 -6.75
CA LYS A 46 -0.55 10.92 -5.62
C LYS A 46 -1.29 9.60 -5.79
N VAL A 47 -1.30 8.79 -4.74
CA VAL A 47 -2.12 7.58 -4.65
C VAL A 47 -2.74 7.46 -3.27
N THR A 48 -3.80 6.69 -3.16
CA THR A 48 -4.46 6.41 -1.89
C THR A 48 -4.72 4.93 -1.76
N LEU A 49 -4.26 4.33 -0.66
CA LEU A 49 -4.67 2.98 -0.29
C LEU A 49 -6.00 3.06 0.45
N ARG A 50 -7.01 2.39 -0.09
CA ARG A 50 -8.30 2.19 0.57
C ARG A 50 -8.35 0.80 1.16
N ILE A 51 -8.74 0.71 2.43
CA ILE A 51 -8.95 -0.55 3.15
C ILE A 51 -10.45 -0.68 3.44
N PHE A 52 -11.06 -1.78 3.02
CA PHE A 52 -12.45 -2.14 3.25
C PHE A 52 -12.59 -3.03 4.50
N ASN A 53 -13.75 -2.96 5.13
CA ASN A 53 -14.08 -3.74 6.34
C ASN A 53 -12.99 -3.60 7.41
N VAL A 54 -12.64 -2.35 7.76
CA VAL A 54 -11.57 -2.02 8.71
C VAL A 54 -11.80 -2.72 10.05
N THR A 55 -10.74 -3.30 10.63
CA THR A 55 -10.75 -3.92 11.95
C THR A 55 -9.75 -3.23 12.89
N VAL A 56 -9.81 -3.55 14.18
CA VAL A 56 -8.82 -3.04 15.17
C VAL A 56 -7.38 -3.43 14.83
N ASP A 57 -7.18 -4.51 14.07
CA ASP A 57 -5.85 -4.96 13.63
C ASP A 57 -5.24 -4.08 12.53
N ASP A 58 -6.03 -3.17 11.96
CA ASP A 58 -5.59 -2.16 10.99
C ASP A 58 -5.08 -0.88 11.67
N ASP A 59 -5.18 -0.75 13.00
CA ASP A 59 -4.60 0.38 13.76
C ASP A 59 -3.07 0.36 13.75
N GLY A 60 -2.43 1.50 13.54
CA GLY A 60 -0.98 1.66 13.58
C GLY A 60 -0.36 2.16 12.27
N PRO A 61 0.97 2.08 12.14
CA PRO A 61 1.70 2.69 11.04
C PRO A 61 1.54 1.93 9.73
N TYR A 62 1.54 2.69 8.63
CA TYR A 62 1.61 2.23 7.27
C TYR A 62 2.72 2.94 6.52
N HIS A 63 3.51 2.18 5.80
CA HIS A 63 4.63 2.67 4.99
C HIS A 63 4.24 2.62 3.52
N CYS A 64 4.27 3.77 2.85
CA CYS A 64 4.10 3.88 1.41
C CYS A 64 5.47 4.10 0.76
N ILE A 65 5.85 3.20 -0.15
CA ILE A 65 7.10 3.31 -0.90
C ILE A 65 6.77 3.51 -2.37
N PHE A 66 7.30 4.58 -2.96
CA PHE A 66 7.34 4.79 -4.40
C PHE A 66 8.74 4.43 -4.90
N LYS A 67 8.83 3.53 -5.88
CA LYS A 67 10.09 3.11 -6.48
C LYS A 67 10.06 3.28 -7.99
N ASP A 68 11.12 3.88 -8.53
CA ASP A 68 11.37 3.95 -9.98
C ASP A 68 12.84 3.69 -10.30
N GLY A 69 13.12 2.52 -10.89
CA GLY A 69 14.49 2.03 -11.07
C GLY A 69 15.19 1.83 -9.73
N GLU A 70 16.31 2.52 -9.53
CA GLU A 70 17.09 2.51 -8.29
C GLU A 70 16.63 3.56 -7.27
N PHE A 71 15.82 4.54 -7.71
CA PHE A 71 15.31 5.58 -6.82
C PHE A 71 14.08 5.09 -6.09
N TYR A 72 14.03 5.35 -4.78
CA TYR A 72 12.83 5.13 -4.00
C TYR A 72 12.69 6.19 -2.93
N GLU A 73 11.45 6.54 -2.62
CA GLU A 73 11.07 7.42 -1.53
C GLU A 73 10.00 6.75 -0.69
N GLU A 74 9.95 7.12 0.58
CA GLU A 74 9.05 6.52 1.54
C GLU A 74 8.32 7.57 2.37
N HIS A 75 7.05 7.29 2.63
CA HIS A 75 6.23 8.05 3.56
C HIS A 75 5.58 7.13 4.59
N ILE A 76 5.50 7.58 5.84
CA ILE A 76 4.90 6.83 6.95
C ILE A 76 3.62 7.57 7.38
N ILE A 77 2.52 6.83 7.47
CA ILE A 77 1.21 7.33 7.85
C ILE A 77 0.70 6.52 9.04
N GLU A 78 0.28 7.20 10.10
CA GLU A 78 -0.36 6.57 11.25
C GLU A 78 -1.87 6.46 10.99
N VAL A 79 -2.40 5.23 11.00
CA VAL A 79 -3.84 4.98 10.94
C VAL A 79 -4.34 4.71 12.36
N LYS A 80 -5.41 5.40 12.76
CA LYS A 80 -6.07 5.13 14.04
C LYS A 80 -7.46 4.56 13.81
N VAL A 81 -7.75 3.43 14.46
CA VAL A 81 -9.07 2.78 14.45
C VAL A 81 -9.63 2.87 15.87
N THR A 82 -10.79 3.51 16.02
CA THR A 82 -11.47 3.74 17.31
C THR A 82 -12.83 3.08 17.34
#